data_AF-A0A484ZFI1-F1
#
_entry.id   AF-A0A484ZFI1-F1
#
_cell.length_a   1.000
_cell.length_b   1.000
_cell.length_c   1.000
_cell.angle_alpha   90.00
_cell.angle_beta   90.00
_cell.angle_gamma   90.00
#
_symmetry.space_group_name_H-M   'P 1'
#
loop_
_entity.id
_entity.type
_entity.pdbx_description
1 polymer ?
#
loop_
_entity_poly.entity_id
_entity_poly.type
_entity_poly.pdbx_seq_one_letter_code
_entity_poly.pdbx_strand_id
1 'polypeptide(L)'
;MDVRTGINYYVEELVSTLSGSFIVRADLGIYGMSNPQTVTFTSATNTNLVVRAEIQDPAGQDLLTTGNSPLIGVTYTVKLFDGANVDITTSIPAANVQWELDGPNTAGCAITLNSFDTGVRGYQFTPRTNASSNSGVTCGDQGFGLKVTYVP
;
A
#
# COMPACT_ATOMS: atom_id res chain seq x y z
N MET A 1 -45.56 -14.49 -14.87
CA MET A 1 -45.18 -13.18 -14.33
C MET A 1 -46.19 -12.83 -13.27
N ASP A 2 -45.80 -12.86 -12.01
CA ASP A 2 -46.63 -12.40 -10.90
C ASP A 2 -45.80 -11.38 -10.12
N VAL A 3 -46.23 -10.12 -10.21
CA VAL A 3 -45.58 -8.93 -9.68
C VAL A 3 -46.18 -8.71 -8.30
N ARG A 4 -45.68 -9.40 -7.28
CA ARG A 4 -45.98 -9.07 -5.89
C ARG A 4 -44.68 -8.69 -5.19
N THR A 5 -44.66 -7.40 -4.80
CA THR A 5 -43.63 -6.65 -4.06
C THR A 5 -42.31 -6.43 -4.80
N GLY A 6 -42.31 -5.48 -5.75
CA GLY A 6 -41.12 -4.90 -6.42
C GLY A 6 -40.12 -4.21 -5.48
N ILE A 7 -39.66 -4.93 -4.48
CA ILE A 7 -38.57 -4.55 -3.57
C ILE A 7 -37.37 -5.40 -4.02
N ASN A 8 -36.39 -4.76 -4.66
CA ASN A 8 -35.10 -5.38 -4.87
C ASN A 8 -34.41 -5.48 -3.51
N TYR A 9 -34.26 -6.71 -2.99
CA TYR A 9 -33.42 -6.94 -1.83
C TYR A 9 -31.97 -7.00 -2.30
N TYR A 10 -31.22 -5.95 -1.99
CA TYR A 10 -29.77 -5.94 -2.18
C TYR A 10 -29.13 -6.41 -0.87
N VAL A 11 -28.21 -7.37 -0.96
CA VAL A 11 -27.27 -7.61 0.15
C VAL A 11 -26.37 -6.38 0.18
N GLU A 12 -26.58 -5.47 1.14
CA GLU A 12 -25.79 -4.25 1.26
C GLU A 12 -24.36 -4.55 1.71
N GLU A 13 -24.19 -5.54 2.59
CA GLU A 13 -22.88 -5.93 3.12
C GLU A 13 -22.91 -7.38 3.63
N LEU A 14 -21.87 -8.15 3.33
CA LEU A 14 -21.62 -9.46 3.92
C LEU A 14 -20.17 -9.48 4.42
N VAL A 15 -19.99 -9.67 5.73
CA VAL A 15 -18.69 -9.70 6.39
C VAL A 15 -18.42 -11.10 6.91
N SER A 16 -17.24 -11.64 6.62
CA SER A 16 -16.76 -12.90 7.19
C SER A 16 -15.50 -12.66 8.01
N THR A 17 -15.42 -13.26 9.18
CA THR A 17 -14.19 -13.35 9.98
C THR A 17 -13.29 -14.50 9.56
N LEU A 18 -13.73 -15.30 8.57
CA LEU A 18 -13.03 -16.47 8.04
C LEU A 18 -12.81 -16.33 6.53
N SER A 19 -11.62 -16.68 6.05
CA SER A 19 -11.41 -16.94 4.63
C SER A 19 -12.10 -18.23 4.21
N GLY A 20 -12.66 -18.24 3.02
CA GLY A 20 -13.21 -19.43 2.40
C GLY A 20 -14.30 -19.12 1.38
N SER A 21 -14.68 -20.14 0.62
CA SER A 21 -15.88 -20.09 -0.22
C SER A 21 -17.06 -20.62 0.57
N PHE A 22 -18.10 -19.81 0.68
CA PHE A 22 -19.33 -20.12 1.37
C PHE A 22 -20.49 -20.10 0.40
N ILE A 23 -21.41 -21.04 0.56
CA ILE A 23 -22.67 -21.05 -0.18
C ILE A 23 -23.70 -20.34 0.67
N VAL A 24 -24.15 -19.17 0.22
CA VAL A 24 -25.22 -18.41 0.84
C VAL A 24 -26.54 -18.80 0.17
N ARG A 25 -27.54 -19.15 0.98
CA ARG A 25 -28.93 -19.37 0.58
C ARG A 25 -29.83 -18.71 1.60
N ALA A 26 -30.92 -18.11 1.15
CA ALA A 26 -31.98 -17.64 2.02
C ALA A 26 -33.05 -18.74 2.16
N ASP A 27 -33.42 -19.04 3.40
CA ASP A 27 -34.62 -19.82 3.71
C ASP A 27 -35.81 -18.87 3.79
N LEU A 28 -36.80 -19.07 2.90
CA LEU A 28 -38.02 -18.27 2.83
C LEU A 28 -39.22 -19.00 3.46
N GLY A 29 -38.97 -20.02 4.28
CA GLY A 29 -39.97 -20.82 4.96
C GLY A 29 -40.83 -21.61 3.96
N ILE A 30 -42.15 -21.38 3.99
CA ILE A 30 -43.10 -22.08 3.10
C ILE A 30 -42.86 -21.81 1.61
N TYR A 31 -42.13 -20.74 1.27
CA TYR A 31 -41.79 -20.36 -0.10
C TYR A 31 -40.51 -21.04 -0.63
N GLY A 32 -39.87 -21.87 0.20
CA GLY A 32 -38.69 -22.64 -0.17
C GLY A 32 -37.37 -21.89 0.01
N MET A 33 -36.31 -22.42 -0.60
CA MET A 33 -34.95 -21.88 -0.52
C MET A 33 -34.61 -21.09 -1.77
N SER A 34 -33.84 -20.01 -1.63
CA SER A 34 -33.28 -19.30 -2.79
C SER A 34 -32.27 -20.17 -3.55
N ASN A 35 -31.96 -19.77 -4.79
CA ASN A 35 -30.82 -20.33 -5.50
C ASN A 35 -29.52 -20.11 -4.69
N PRO A 36 -28.60 -21.09 -4.68
CA PRO A 36 -27.28 -20.93 -4.07
C PRO A 36 -26.50 -19.81 -4.75
N GLN A 37 -25.92 -18.94 -3.94
CA GLN A 37 -24.87 -18.02 -4.37
C GLN A 37 -23.56 -18.42 -3.69
N THR A 38 -22.49 -18.49 -4.47
CA THR A 38 -21.16 -18.72 -3.92
C THR A 38 -20.53 -17.37 -3.62
N VAL A 39 -20.18 -17.12 -2.37
CA VAL A 39 -19.41 -15.95 -1.95
C VAL A 39 -18.05 -16.43 -1.50
N THR A 40 -17.00 -15.80 -2.01
CA THR A 40 -15.63 -16.11 -1.60
C THR A 40 -15.09 -14.96 -0.77
N PHE A 41 -14.75 -15.26 0.48
CA PHE A 41 -14.00 -14.36 1.36
C PHE A 41 -12.54 -14.72 1.28
N THR A 42 -11.71 -13.79 0.81
CA THR A 42 -10.27 -13.86 0.98
C THR A 42 -9.94 -13.18 2.31
N SER A 43 -9.19 -13.88 3.17
CA SER A 43 -8.68 -13.24 4.39
C SER A 43 -7.69 -12.16 3.97
N ALA A 44 -7.84 -10.96 4.51
CA ALA A 44 -6.81 -9.93 4.43
C ALA A 44 -5.65 -10.17 5.44
N THR A 45 -5.63 -11.31 6.16
CA THR A 45 -4.62 -11.58 7.19
C THR A 45 -3.70 -12.76 6.84
N ASN A 46 -2.40 -12.45 6.76
CA ASN A 46 -1.22 -13.26 7.13
C ASN A 46 -0.69 -14.36 6.20
N THR A 47 -0.19 -14.00 5.01
CA THR A 47 1.00 -14.70 4.47
C THR A 47 2.18 -13.79 4.13
N ASN A 48 1.98 -12.47 4.05
CA ASN A 48 3.03 -11.50 3.68
C ASN A 48 3.03 -10.29 4.63
N LEU A 49 3.10 -10.52 5.96
CA LEU A 49 3.38 -9.41 6.87
C LEU A 49 4.76 -8.88 6.53
N VAL A 50 4.83 -7.64 6.02
CA VAL A 50 6.11 -6.95 5.86
C VAL A 50 6.69 -6.76 7.26
N VAL A 51 7.74 -7.50 7.58
CA VAL A 51 8.46 -7.37 8.86
C VAL A 51 9.71 -6.50 8.71
N ARG A 52 10.17 -6.32 7.48
CA ARG A 52 11.38 -5.56 7.15
C ARG A 52 11.23 -4.91 5.78
N ALA A 53 11.73 -3.69 5.67
CA ALA A 53 11.89 -3.00 4.40
C ALA A 53 13.36 -2.66 4.18
N GLU A 54 13.75 -2.56 2.92
CA GLU A 54 15.03 -2.00 2.48
C GLU A 54 14.71 -0.93 1.42
N ILE A 55 15.45 0.18 1.44
CA ILE A 55 15.43 1.19 0.38
C ILE A 55 16.79 1.14 -0.29
N GLN A 56 16.86 0.44 -1.42
CA GLN A 56 18.11 0.16 -2.12
C GLN A 56 18.44 1.28 -3.11
N ASP A 57 19.68 1.75 -3.09
CA ASP A 57 20.25 2.56 -4.17
C ASP A 57 20.57 1.70 -5.42
N PRO A 58 21.02 2.30 -6.54
CA PRO A 58 21.38 1.53 -7.73
C PRO A 58 22.54 0.53 -7.54
N ALA A 59 23.35 0.68 -6.49
CA ALA A 59 24.41 -0.25 -6.12
C ALA A 59 23.91 -1.39 -5.21
N GLY A 60 22.63 -1.37 -4.81
CA GLY A 60 22.02 -2.35 -3.93
C GLY A 60 22.20 -2.06 -2.44
N GLN A 61 22.72 -0.90 -2.06
CA GLN A 61 22.94 -0.53 -0.67
C GLN A 61 21.64 -0.03 -0.03
N ASP A 62 21.31 -0.57 1.14
CA ASP A 62 20.14 -0.15 1.90
C ASP A 62 20.36 1.17 2.65
N LEU A 63 19.58 2.19 2.29
CA LEU A 63 19.60 3.51 2.91
C LEU A 63 19.11 3.48 4.35
N LEU A 64 18.20 2.56 4.69
CA LEU A 64 17.68 2.44 6.06
C LEU A 64 18.77 1.95 7.03
N THR A 65 19.72 1.17 6.53
CA THR A 65 20.89 0.70 7.30
C THR A 65 22.06 1.68 7.26
N THR A 66 22.35 2.27 6.10
CA THR A 66 23.53 3.15 5.94
C THR A 66 23.30 4.55 6.49
N GLY A 67 22.06 5.02 6.57
CA GLY A 67 21.72 6.39 6.98
C GLY A 67 22.13 7.46 5.94
N ASN A 68 22.53 7.03 4.74
CA ASN A 68 22.90 7.95 3.67
C ASN A 68 21.67 8.75 3.21
N SER A 69 21.86 10.05 3.01
CA SER A 69 20.82 10.89 2.46
C SER A 69 20.65 10.63 0.95
N PRO A 70 19.41 10.54 0.45
CA PRO A 70 19.11 10.31 -0.94
C PRO A 70 19.51 11.51 -1.81
N LEU A 71 19.91 11.22 -3.05
CA LEU A 71 20.38 12.19 -4.02
C LEU A 71 19.35 12.44 -5.12
N ILE A 72 19.27 13.69 -5.58
CA ILE A 72 18.41 14.05 -6.71
C ILE A 72 18.83 13.27 -7.97
N GLY A 73 17.84 12.79 -8.72
CA GLY A 73 18.05 12.09 -9.98
C GLY A 73 18.51 10.64 -9.84
N VAL A 74 18.79 10.17 -8.62
CA VAL A 74 19.09 8.76 -8.34
C VAL A 74 17.79 8.02 -8.04
N THR A 75 17.55 6.91 -8.74
CA THR A 75 16.36 6.08 -8.49
C THR A 75 16.64 5.07 -7.39
N TYR A 76 15.81 5.10 -6.36
CA TYR A 76 15.81 4.16 -5.25
C TYR A 76 14.67 3.15 -5.44
N THR A 77 14.90 1.91 -5.00
CA THR A 77 13.92 0.83 -5.09
C THR A 77 13.61 0.31 -3.69
N VAL A 78 12.34 0.15 -3.35
CA VAL A 78 11.95 -0.50 -2.10
C VAL A 78 11.91 -2.01 -2.27
N LYS A 79 12.39 -2.73 -1.26
CA LYS A 79 12.13 -4.16 -1.08
C LYS A 79 11.44 -4.41 0.25
N LEU A 80 10.45 -5.28 0.22
CA LEU A 80 9.61 -5.62 1.37
C LEU A 80 9.76 -7.11 1.63
N PHE A 81 10.05 -7.47 2.88
CA PHE A 81 10.36 -8.84 3.27
C PHE A 81 9.37 -9.37 4.31
N ASP A 82 9.05 -10.66 4.20
CA ASP A 82 8.25 -11.37 5.19
C ASP A 82 9.08 -11.88 6.38
N GLY A 83 8.41 -12.54 7.34
CA GLY A 83 9.04 -13.15 8.51
C GLY A 83 10.09 -14.23 8.23
N ALA A 84 10.09 -14.80 7.01
CA ALA A 84 11.08 -15.77 6.55
C ALA A 84 12.22 -15.12 5.76
N ASN A 85 12.27 -13.79 5.71
CA ASN A 85 13.23 -13.01 4.95
C ASN A 85 13.14 -13.21 3.42
N VAL A 86 11.94 -13.54 2.93
CA VAL A 86 11.65 -13.65 1.49
C VAL A 86 11.20 -12.30 0.97
N ASP A 87 11.74 -11.90 -0.18
CA ASP A 87 11.27 -10.69 -0.89
C ASP A 87 9.83 -10.92 -1.40
N ILE A 88 8.90 -10.19 -0.81
CA ILE A 88 7.47 -10.22 -1.11
C ILE A 88 7.01 -8.95 -1.82
N THR A 89 7.92 -8.09 -2.29
CA THR A 89 7.62 -6.77 -2.86
C THR A 89 6.56 -6.85 -3.95
N THR A 90 6.68 -7.80 -4.88
CA THR A 90 5.76 -7.95 -6.01
C THR A 90 4.38 -8.50 -5.63
N SER A 91 4.23 -8.98 -4.39
CA SER A 91 2.93 -9.45 -3.87
C SER A 91 2.05 -8.31 -3.36
N ILE A 92 2.64 -7.13 -3.13
CA ILE A 92 1.94 -5.94 -2.63
C ILE A 92 1.62 -5.06 -3.84
N PRO A 93 0.36 -4.68 -4.09
CA PRO A 93 0.03 -3.85 -5.24
C PRO A 93 0.85 -2.56 -5.26
N ALA A 94 1.52 -2.28 -6.39
CA ALA A 94 2.37 -1.10 -6.55
C ALA A 94 1.62 0.22 -6.24
N ALA A 95 0.33 0.28 -6.58
CA ALA A 95 -0.52 1.43 -6.28
C ALA A 95 -0.65 1.73 -4.78
N ASN A 96 -0.44 0.72 -3.94
CA ASN A 96 -0.58 0.81 -2.48
C ASN A 96 0.74 1.11 -1.78
N VAL A 97 1.85 1.22 -2.53
CA VAL A 97 3.17 1.56 -2.01
C VAL A 97 3.39 3.04 -2.20
N GLN A 98 3.39 3.81 -1.13
CA GLN A 98 3.52 5.27 -1.12
C GLN A 98 4.91 5.71 -0.66
N TRP A 99 5.50 6.66 -1.38
CA TRP A 99 6.79 7.27 -1.01
C TRP A 99 6.60 8.59 -0.28
N GLU A 100 7.35 8.75 0.80
CA GLU A 100 7.32 9.91 1.67
C GLU A 100 8.72 10.48 1.90
N LEU A 101 8.79 11.80 2.09
CA LEU A 101 9.98 12.48 2.61
C LEU A 101 9.85 12.61 4.12
N ASP A 102 10.90 12.24 4.84
CA ASP A 102 10.87 12.18 6.31
C ASP A 102 12.17 12.67 6.93
N GLY A 103 12.08 13.27 8.10
CA GLY A 103 13.22 13.70 8.90
C GLY A 103 13.76 15.09 8.55
N PRO A 104 14.82 15.52 9.29
CA PRO A 104 15.49 16.79 9.07
C PRO A 104 16.28 16.75 7.76
N ASN A 105 16.24 17.86 7.02
CA ASN A 105 17.02 17.99 5.80
C ASN A 105 18.52 18.17 6.11
N THR A 106 19.37 17.41 5.41
CA THR A 106 20.83 17.46 5.55
C THR A 106 21.54 18.18 4.39
N ALA A 107 20.81 18.58 3.35
CA ALA A 107 21.34 19.12 2.10
C ALA A 107 21.23 20.66 1.99
N GLY A 108 21.21 21.35 3.14
CA GLY A 108 21.31 22.82 3.18
C GLY A 108 20.00 23.58 3.36
N CYS A 109 18.86 22.90 3.53
CA CYS A 109 17.64 23.52 4.03
C CYS A 109 17.49 23.28 5.53
N ALA A 110 17.20 24.32 6.31
CA ALA A 110 16.89 24.16 7.74
C ALA A 110 15.38 23.86 7.93
N ILE A 111 14.92 22.71 7.43
CA ILE A 111 13.53 22.27 7.52
C ILE A 111 13.44 20.78 7.84
N THR A 112 12.35 20.38 8.48
CA THR A 112 12.01 18.98 8.78
C THR A 112 10.68 18.67 8.14
N LEU A 113 10.61 17.55 7.41
CA LEU A 113 9.35 16.99 6.94
C LEU A 113 9.02 15.74 7.76
N ASN A 114 7.76 15.56 8.11
CA ASN A 114 7.30 14.39 8.86
C ASN A 114 6.35 13.61 7.96
N SER A 115 6.88 12.57 7.32
CA SER A 115 6.11 11.64 6.48
C SER A 115 5.31 12.35 5.39
N PHE A 116 5.97 13.27 4.68
CA PHE A 116 5.35 14.08 3.63
C PHE A 116 5.14 13.26 2.35
N ASP A 117 3.88 13.10 1.91
CA ASP A 117 3.54 12.36 0.69
C ASP A 117 4.11 13.03 -0.56
N THR A 118 4.97 12.31 -1.27
CA THR A 118 5.57 12.77 -2.54
C THR A 118 4.60 12.76 -3.72
N GLY A 119 3.44 12.11 -3.55
CA GLY A 119 2.47 11.78 -4.59
C GLY A 119 2.90 10.62 -5.47
N VAL A 120 4.07 10.03 -5.23
CA VAL A 120 4.58 8.88 -6.00
C VAL A 120 4.08 7.59 -5.37
N ARG A 121 3.59 6.69 -6.23
CA ARG A 121 3.23 5.31 -5.89
C ARG A 121 4.10 4.34 -6.69
N GLY A 122 4.29 3.14 -6.15
CA GLY A 122 5.04 2.05 -6.77
C GLY A 122 6.35 1.74 -6.06
N TYR A 123 7.15 0.85 -6.65
CA TYR A 123 8.35 0.33 -5.98
C TYR A 123 9.59 1.20 -6.13
N GLN A 124 9.48 2.32 -6.84
CA GLN A 124 10.61 3.17 -7.17
C GLN A 124 10.30 4.63 -6.93
N PHE A 125 11.33 5.37 -6.50
CA PHE A 125 11.27 6.80 -6.33
C PHE A 125 12.60 7.45 -6.72
N THR A 126 12.50 8.57 -7.43
CA THR A 126 13.64 9.40 -7.79
C THR A 126 13.44 10.76 -7.13
N PRO A 127 14.26 11.15 -6.13
CA PRO A 127 14.16 12.45 -5.50
C PRO A 127 14.28 13.58 -6.54
N ARG A 128 13.37 14.54 -6.45
CA ARG A 128 13.18 15.61 -7.43
C ARG A 128 13.87 16.90 -6.98
N THR A 129 14.27 17.72 -7.95
CA THR A 129 14.58 19.13 -7.71
C THR A 129 13.34 19.88 -7.23
N ASN A 130 13.52 21.05 -6.59
CA ASN A 130 12.41 21.91 -6.14
C ASN A 130 11.32 22.12 -7.21
N ALA A 131 11.71 22.46 -8.45
CA ALA A 131 10.78 22.77 -9.53
C ALA A 131 9.83 21.62 -9.90
N SER A 132 10.13 20.39 -9.48
CA SER A 132 9.34 19.19 -9.75
C SER A 132 8.84 18.50 -8.48
N SER A 133 9.31 18.93 -7.30
CA SER A 133 8.84 18.42 -6.00
C SER A 133 7.52 19.08 -5.62
N ASN A 134 6.63 18.32 -5.00
CA ASN A 134 5.39 18.82 -4.42
C ASN A 134 5.55 19.34 -2.98
N SER A 135 6.75 19.24 -2.39
CA SER A 135 7.02 19.66 -1.00
C SER A 135 7.04 21.18 -0.80
N GLY A 136 7.23 21.95 -1.88
CA GLY A 136 7.40 23.41 -1.82
C GLY A 136 8.74 23.85 -1.21
N VAL A 137 9.64 22.93 -0.87
CA VAL A 137 10.94 23.23 -0.24
C VAL A 137 11.99 23.58 -1.30
N THR A 138 12.79 24.62 -1.07
CA THR A 138 13.77 25.15 -2.03
C THR A 138 14.88 24.18 -2.44
N CYS A 139 15.27 23.24 -1.57
CA CYS A 139 16.22 22.16 -1.91
C CYS A 139 15.57 20.97 -2.65
N GLY A 140 14.26 21.01 -2.90
CA GLY A 140 13.54 19.86 -3.44
C GLY A 140 13.51 18.69 -2.46
N ASP A 141 13.62 17.47 -2.97
CA ASP A 141 13.56 16.24 -2.17
C ASP A 141 14.94 15.85 -1.59
N GLN A 142 16.03 16.54 -1.99
CA GLN A 142 17.39 16.20 -1.56
C GLN A 142 17.57 16.36 -0.05
N GLY A 143 18.26 15.41 0.59
CA GLY A 143 18.67 15.55 1.99
C GLY A 143 17.60 15.18 3.01
N PHE A 144 16.37 14.91 2.60
CA PHE A 144 15.37 14.26 3.46
C PHE A 144 15.61 12.75 3.47
N GLY A 145 15.24 12.06 4.54
CA GLY A 145 15.10 10.61 4.52
C GLY A 145 13.98 10.17 3.58
N LEU A 146 14.11 8.95 3.04
CA LEU A 146 13.02 8.29 2.32
C LEU A 146 12.29 7.36 3.26
N LYS A 147 10.96 7.37 3.15
CA LYS A 147 10.07 6.46 3.85
C LYS A 147 9.08 5.87 2.87
N VAL A 148 8.68 4.62 3.12
CA VAL A 148 7.65 3.94 2.34
C VAL A 148 6.53 3.51 3.28
N THR A 149 5.28 3.79 2.89
CA THR A 149 4.07 3.42 3.63
C THR A 149 3.14 2.61 2.74
N TYR A 150 2.32 1.76 3.38
CA TYR A 150 1.24 1.06 2.71
C TYR A 150 -0.05 1.86 2.84
N VAL A 151 -0.67 2.18 1.70
CA VAL A 151 -1.95 2.89 1.64
C VAL A 151 -2.92 2.08 0.76
N PRO A 152 -3.99 1.49 1.33
CA PRO A 152 -4.91 0.62 0.61
C PRO A 152 -5.78 1.34 -0.43
#